data_AF-A0A925X4N9-F1
#
_entry.id   AF-A0A925X4N9-F1
#
_cell.length_a   1.000
_cell.length_b   1.000
_cell.length_c   1.000
_cell.angle_alpha   90.00
_cell.angle_beta   90.00
_cell.angle_gamma   90.00
#
_symmetry.space_group_name_H-M   'P 1'
#
loop_
_entity.id
_entity.type
_entity.pdbx_description
1 polymer ?
#
loop_
_entity_poly.entity_id
_entity_poly.type
_entity_poly.pdbx_seq_one_letter_code
_entity_poly.pdbx_strand_id
1 'polypeptide(L)'
;MKMNTFPKKEHLTSKKIIEEIFKKGTTDFLYPFKLYHLADEAYEAYFPQVLFTIPKKQFKRAVDRNLLRRRSREAYRLNKQVLRP
;
A
#
# COMPACT_ATOMS: atom_id res chain seq x y z
N MET A 1 3.71 -23.01 -10.09
CA MET A 1 4.49 -21.82 -9.66
C MET A 1 3.51 -20.73 -9.26
N LYS A 2 3.45 -20.33 -7.98
CA LYS A 2 2.50 -19.27 -7.53
C LYS A 2 2.92 -17.94 -8.18
N MET A 3 2.13 -17.45 -9.14
CA MET A 3 2.34 -16.15 -9.75
C MET A 3 1.92 -15.05 -8.78
N ASN A 4 2.83 -14.72 -7.87
CA ASN A 4 2.70 -13.57 -7.00
C ASN A 4 2.92 -12.31 -7.85
N THR A 5 1.86 -11.78 -8.43
CA THR A 5 1.86 -10.54 -9.25
C THR A 5 1.21 -9.40 -8.48
N PHE A 6 1.56 -8.16 -8.84
CA PHE A 6 0.92 -6.94 -8.33
C PHE A 6 0.22 -6.24 -9.52
N PRO A 7 -1.02 -6.63 -9.86
CA PRO A 7 -1.76 -6.08 -10.98
C PRO A 7 -2.26 -4.66 -10.68
N LYS A 8 -2.55 -3.89 -11.75
CA LYS A 8 -3.05 -2.52 -11.67
C LYS A 8 -4.32 -2.36 -10.83
N LYS A 9 -5.15 -3.42 -10.72
CA LYS A 9 -6.37 -3.43 -9.87
C LYS A 9 -6.06 -3.26 -8.38
N GLU A 10 -4.92 -3.79 -7.93
CA GLU A 10 -4.44 -3.72 -6.54
C GLU A 10 -3.68 -2.39 -6.27
N HIS A 11 -3.46 -1.55 -7.29
CA HIS A 11 -2.82 -0.25 -7.11
C HIS A 11 -3.86 0.79 -6.70
N LEU A 12 -3.67 1.41 -5.53
CA LEU A 12 -4.46 2.56 -5.15
C LEU A 12 -3.97 3.81 -5.91
N THR A 13 -4.72 4.23 -6.94
CA THR A 13 -4.35 5.39 -7.80
C THR A 13 -5.35 6.54 -7.76
N SER A 14 -6.59 6.32 -7.31
CA SER A 14 -7.64 7.33 -7.32
C SER A 14 -7.37 8.39 -6.25
N LYS A 15 -7.24 9.66 -6.67
CA LYS A 15 -7.03 10.79 -5.73
C LYS A 15 -8.18 10.92 -4.72
N LYS A 16 -9.42 10.72 -5.16
CA LYS A 16 -10.61 10.80 -4.28
C LYS A 16 -10.54 9.77 -3.15
N ILE A 17 -10.23 8.51 -3.48
CA ILE A 17 -10.12 7.42 -2.49
C ILE A 17 -8.94 7.68 -1.54
N ILE A 18 -7.80 8.13 -2.08
CA ILE A 18 -6.64 8.48 -1.24
C ILE A 18 -7.00 9.59 -0.24
N GLU A 19 -7.63 10.67 -0.70
CA GLU A 19 -8.09 11.75 0.18
C GLU A 19 -9.10 11.26 1.22
N GLU A 20 -10.00 10.34 0.84
CA GLU A 20 -10.96 9.76 1.76
C GLU A 20 -10.30 8.91 2.84
N ILE A 21 -9.32 8.08 2.48
CA ILE A 21 -8.52 7.30 3.44
C ILE A 21 -7.81 8.23 4.42
N PHE A 22 -7.26 9.37 3.96
CA PHE A 22 -6.60 10.31 4.86
C PHE A 22 -7.56 11.10 5.75
N LYS A 23 -8.83 11.27 5.36
CA LYS A 23 -9.84 12.02 6.12
C LYS A 23 -10.62 11.16 7.10
N LYS A 24 -11.08 9.99 6.67
CA LYS A 24 -11.97 9.09 7.42
C LYS A 24 -11.28 7.80 7.89
N GLY A 25 -10.15 7.46 7.27
CA GLY A 25 -9.43 6.23 7.60
C GLY A 25 -8.80 6.28 8.98
N THR A 26 -8.55 5.10 9.52
CA THR A 26 -7.78 4.92 10.75
C THR A 26 -6.29 4.87 10.43
N THR A 27 -5.49 5.21 11.42
CA THR A 27 -4.04 5.29 11.29
C THR A 27 -3.38 4.42 12.33
N ASP A 28 -2.58 3.46 11.89
CA ASP A 28 -1.77 2.61 12.75
C ASP A 28 -0.29 2.88 12.51
N PHE A 29 0.48 2.91 13.58
CA PHE A 29 1.92 3.05 13.50
C PHE A 29 2.60 1.77 13.98
N LEU A 30 3.27 1.10 13.05
CA LEU A 30 4.07 -0.08 13.31
C LEU A 30 5.44 0.15 12.72
N TYR A 31 6.42 0.49 13.56
CA TYR A 31 7.76 0.82 13.08
C TYR A 31 8.29 -0.26 12.10
N PRO A 32 8.81 0.12 10.91
CA PRO A 32 9.08 1.48 10.43
C PRO A 32 7.95 2.10 9.57
N PHE A 33 6.78 1.48 9.52
CA PHE A 33 5.66 1.88 8.67
C PHE A 33 4.58 2.66 9.43
N LYS A 34 3.95 3.58 8.70
CA LYS A 34 2.69 4.21 9.10
C LYS A 34 1.62 3.74 8.13
N LEU A 35 0.64 3.02 8.63
CA LEU A 35 -0.47 2.46 7.87
C LEU A 35 -1.66 3.39 7.96
N TYR A 36 -2.27 3.65 6.81
CA TYR A 36 -3.55 4.33 6.69
C TYR A 36 -4.49 3.36 6.00
N HIS A 37 -5.60 3.02 6.64
CA HIS A 37 -6.56 2.09 6.09
C HIS A 37 -7.99 2.55 6.35
N LEU A 38 -8.87 2.13 5.46
CA LEU A 38 -10.30 2.37 5.53
C LEU A 38 -10.96 1.07 5.08
N ALA A 39 -11.71 0.44 5.98
CA ALA A 39 -12.56 -0.68 5.62
C ALA A 39 -13.79 -0.12 4.90
N ASP A 40 -13.98 -0.53 3.66
CA ASP A 40 -15.18 -0.23 2.89
C ASP A 40 -15.91 -1.54 2.65
N GLU A 41 -17.07 -1.70 3.29
CA GLU A 41 -17.88 -2.94 3.19
C GLU A 41 -18.38 -3.18 1.76
N ALA A 42 -18.46 -2.13 0.93
CA ALA A 42 -18.82 -2.23 -0.48
C ALA A 42 -17.62 -2.61 -1.38
N TYR A 43 -16.42 -2.74 -0.82
CA TYR A 43 -15.22 -3.08 -1.58
C TYR A 43 -15.13 -4.60 -1.82
N GLU A 44 -15.76 -5.07 -2.89
CA GLU A 44 -15.84 -6.49 -3.26
C GLU A 44 -14.55 -7.09 -3.86
N ALA A 45 -13.42 -6.38 -3.82
CA ALA A 45 -12.20 -6.91 -4.43
C ALA A 45 -11.52 -7.96 -3.53
N TYR A 46 -11.06 -9.05 -4.15
CA TYR A 46 -10.38 -10.15 -3.47
C TYR A 46 -9.10 -9.74 -2.72
N PHE A 47 -8.47 -8.63 -3.13
CA PHE A 47 -7.28 -8.07 -2.48
C PHE A 47 -7.46 -6.56 -2.29
N PRO A 48 -6.90 -5.98 -1.22
CA PRO A 48 -6.95 -4.55 -0.98
C PRO A 48 -6.18 -3.75 -2.02
N GLN A 49 -6.60 -2.51 -2.23
CA GLN A 49 -5.85 -1.51 -2.98
C GLN A 49 -4.78 -0.85 -2.11
N VAL A 50 -3.53 -0.88 -2.55
CA VAL A 50 -2.38 -0.42 -1.75
C VAL A 50 -1.58 0.67 -2.47
N LEU A 51 -1.15 1.67 -1.70
CA LEU A 51 -0.22 2.73 -2.13
C LEU A 51 0.99 2.77 -1.19
N PHE A 52 2.19 2.77 -1.76
CA PHE A 52 3.44 2.93 -1.01
C PHE A 52 4.03 4.33 -1.21
N THR A 53 4.03 5.12 -0.13
CA THR A 53 4.58 6.47 -0.10
C THR A 53 5.89 6.48 0.69
N ILE A 54 6.96 7.02 0.09
CA ILE A 54 8.27 7.18 0.74
C ILE A 54 8.55 8.68 0.92
N PRO A 55 8.74 9.18 2.16
CA PRO A 55 8.94 10.60 2.42
C PRO A 55 10.24 11.14 1.81
N LYS A 56 10.14 12.19 0.99
CA LYS A 56 11.30 12.91 0.41
C LYS A 56 12.16 13.60 1.47
N LYS A 57 11.55 14.07 2.57
CA LYS A 57 12.24 14.77 3.66
C LYS A 57 13.24 13.87 4.39
N GLN A 58 12.88 12.60 4.60
CA GLN A 58 13.71 11.62 5.29
C GLN A 58 14.70 10.94 4.33
N PHE A 59 14.25 10.54 3.14
CA PHE A 59 15.08 9.88 2.14
C PHE A 59 15.36 10.81 0.97
N LYS A 60 16.45 11.59 1.09
CA LYS A 60 16.79 12.64 0.10
C LYS A 60 17.19 12.05 -1.26
N ARG A 61 17.92 10.92 -1.27
CA ARG A 61 18.40 10.28 -2.51
C ARG A 61 17.27 9.56 -3.23
N ALA A 62 17.20 9.74 -4.55
CA ALA A 62 16.20 9.08 -5.39
C ALA A 62 16.38 7.55 -5.42
N VAL A 63 17.62 7.08 -5.43
CA VAL A 63 17.96 5.65 -5.44
C VAL A 63 17.41 4.95 -4.20
N ASP A 64 17.61 5.53 -3.01
CA ASP A 64 17.12 4.97 -1.75
C ASP A 64 15.58 4.90 -1.73
N ARG A 65 14.91 5.97 -2.17
CA ARG A 65 13.44 5.99 -2.28
C ARG A 65 12.92 4.90 -3.23
N ASN A 66 13.59 4.71 -4.36
CA ASN A 66 13.23 3.68 -5.33
C ASN A 66 13.47 2.28 -4.76
N LEU A 67 14.57 2.07 -4.03
CA LEU A 67 14.87 0.81 -3.36
C LEU A 67 13.80 0.48 -2.33
N LEU A 68 13.45 1.42 -1.45
CA LEU A 68 12.41 1.23 -0.45
C LEU A 68 11.06 0.92 -1.09
N ARG A 69 10.64 1.70 -2.09
CA ARG A 69 9.39 1.46 -2.80
C ARG A 69 9.36 0.09 -3.49
N ARG A 70 10.48 -0.37 -4.06
CA ARG A 70 10.60 -1.72 -4.64
C ARG A 70 10.49 -2.81 -3.58
N ARG A 71 11.21 -2.67 -2.46
CA ARG A 71 11.16 -3.62 -1.33
C ARG A 71 9.77 -3.72 -0.73
N SER A 72 9.08 -2.61 -0.52
CA SER A 72 7.71 -2.61 0.01
C SER A 72 6.72 -3.30 -0.93
N ARG A 73 6.80 -3.03 -2.24
CA ARG A 73 5.97 -3.75 -3.23
C ARG A 73 6.27 -5.24 -3.27
N GLU A 74 7.54 -5.63 -3.16
CA GLU A 74 7.95 -7.02 -3.17
C GLU A 74 7.43 -7.76 -1.92
N ALA A 75 7.51 -7.12 -0.74
CA ALA A 75 6.94 -7.66 0.49
C ALA A 75 5.43 -7.88 0.37
N TYR A 76 4.70 -6.93 -0.23
CA TYR A 76 3.27 -7.10 -0.50
C TYR A 76 3.01 -8.23 -1.50
N ARG A 77 3.76 -8.28 -2.61
CA ARG A 77 3.66 -9.32 -3.63
C ARG A 77 3.79 -10.73 -3.02
N LEU A 78 4.73 -10.91 -2.10
CA LEU A 78 4.98 -12.18 -1.41
C LEU A 78 3.92 -12.54 -0.36
N ASN A 79 3.39 -11.54 0.37
CA ASN A 79 2.54 -11.76 1.54
C ASN A 79 1.05 -11.48 1.32
N LYS A 80 0.62 -11.06 0.13
CA LYS A 80 -0.78 -10.66 -0.14
C LYS A 80 -1.83 -11.72 0.21
N GLN A 81 -1.46 -12.99 0.28
CA GLN A 81 -2.36 -14.08 0.66
C GLN A 81 -2.81 -14.01 2.13
N VAL A 82 -2.04 -13.35 2.99
CA VAL A 82 -2.37 -13.14 4.40
C VAL A 82 -3.42 -12.04 4.57
N LEU A 83 -3.56 -11.16 3.58
CA LEU A 83 -4.48 -10.03 3.57
C LEU A 83 -5.82 -10.36 2.87
N ARG A 84 -6.12 -11.66 2.72
CA ARG A 84 -7.43 -12.09 2.25
C ARG A 84 -8.47 -11.77 3.33
N PRO A 85 -9.68 -11.32 2.96
CA PRO A 85 -10.79 -11.19 3.90
C PRO A 85 -11.17 -12.55 4.50
#